data_AF-A0A2R6XY99-F1
#
_entry.id   AF-A0A2R6XY99-F1
#
_cell.length_a   1.000
_cell.length_b   1.000
_cell.length_c   1.000
_cell.angle_alpha   90.00
_cell.angle_beta   90.00
_cell.angle_gamma   90.00
#
_symmetry.space_group_name_H-M   'P 1'
#
loop_
_entity.id
_entity.type
_entity.pdbx_description
1 polymer ?
#
loop_
_entity_poly.entity_id
_entity_poly.type
_entity_poly.pdbx_seq_one_letter_code
_entity_poly.pdbx_strand_id
1 'polypeptide(L)'
;MSFTEVIKSDLLNVEKIDVQFADGNKMSITEPETIQDIISQIKRLRLREKNTKDVGYLYFLDLKEGDKTYRFENILTFDGKTYESIDDGIKKINDFIIQMGREKIPGLFQGVEDLQNND
;
A
#
# COMPACT_ATOMS: atom_id res chain seq x y z
N MET A 1 10.46 13.58 -4.54
CA MET A 1 10.01 13.03 -5.84
C MET A 1 8.55 12.69 -5.72
N SER A 2 7.76 12.85 -6.76
CA SER A 2 6.39 12.33 -6.79
C SER A 2 6.44 10.80 -6.90
N PHE A 3 5.34 10.15 -6.53
CA PHE A 3 5.23 8.70 -6.67
C PHE A 3 5.41 8.22 -8.12
N THR A 4 4.73 8.87 -9.07
CA THR A 4 4.77 8.49 -10.49
C THR A 4 6.15 8.69 -11.12
N GLU A 5 6.90 9.71 -10.68
CA GLU A 5 8.30 9.91 -11.05
C GLU A 5 9.18 8.72 -10.63
N VAL A 6 8.96 8.17 -9.43
CA VAL A 6 9.76 7.06 -8.91
C VAL A 6 9.48 5.77 -9.66
N ILE A 7 8.21 5.41 -9.84
CA ILE A 7 7.83 4.14 -10.47
C ILE A 7 7.86 4.17 -12.01
N LYS A 8 8.13 5.34 -12.60
CA LYS A 8 8.16 5.57 -14.05
C LYS A 8 6.87 5.07 -14.74
N SER A 9 5.72 5.25 -14.08
CA SER A 9 4.38 4.93 -14.60
C SER A 9 3.35 5.90 -14.03
N ASP A 10 2.37 6.25 -14.87
CA ASP A 10 1.22 7.07 -14.49
C ASP A 10 0.05 6.23 -13.96
N LEU A 11 0.20 4.90 -13.85
CA LEU A 11 -0.84 3.98 -13.31
C LEU A 11 -2.22 4.20 -13.95
N LEU A 12 -2.27 4.40 -15.26
CA LEU A 12 -3.52 4.73 -15.97
C LEU A 12 -4.38 3.49 -16.19
N ASN A 13 -3.76 2.30 -16.27
CA ASN A 13 -4.42 1.05 -16.66
C ASN A 13 -4.31 0.00 -15.55
N VAL A 14 -4.39 0.42 -14.29
CA VAL A 14 -4.45 -0.54 -13.18
C VAL A 14 -5.82 -1.21 -13.18
N GLU A 15 -5.84 -2.51 -13.38
CA GLU A 15 -7.08 -3.30 -13.51
C GLU A 15 -7.49 -3.95 -12.19
N LYS A 16 -6.52 -4.13 -11.28
CA LYS A 16 -6.71 -4.83 -10.02
C LYS A 16 -5.69 -4.35 -8.99
N ILE A 17 -6.13 -4.30 -7.74
CA ILE A 17 -5.26 -4.11 -6.59
C ILE A 17 -5.40 -5.33 -5.68
N ASP A 18 -4.30 -6.05 -5.48
CA ASP A 18 -4.24 -7.16 -4.54
C ASP A 18 -3.62 -6.70 -3.22
N VAL A 19 -4.35 -6.88 -2.12
CA VAL A 19 -3.89 -6.53 -0.77
C VAL A 19 -3.62 -7.82 -0.01
N GLN A 20 -2.42 -7.93 0.57
CA GLN A 20 -2.04 -9.00 1.47
C GLN A 20 -1.70 -8.41 2.84
N PHE A 21 -2.54 -8.68 3.84
CA PHE A 21 -2.36 -8.21 5.20
C PHE A 21 -1.29 -9.02 5.94
N ALA A 22 -0.71 -8.40 6.98
CA ALA A 22 0.36 -9.00 7.78
C ALA A 22 -0.06 -10.28 8.53
N ASP A 23 -1.35 -10.42 8.83
CA ASP A 23 -1.95 -11.62 9.43
C ASP A 23 -2.19 -12.76 8.41
N GLY A 24 -1.82 -12.56 7.15
CA GLY A 24 -1.95 -13.52 6.06
C GLY A 24 -3.26 -13.43 5.29
N ASN A 25 -4.23 -12.63 5.75
CA ASN A 25 -5.48 -12.41 5.02
C ASN A 25 -5.22 -11.67 3.70
N LYS A 26 -6.08 -11.90 2.71
CA LYS A 26 -5.96 -11.30 1.38
C LYS A 26 -7.29 -10.76 0.90
N MET A 27 -7.24 -9.66 0.18
CA MET A 27 -8.38 -9.13 -0.55
C MET A 27 -7.96 -8.64 -1.93
N SER A 28 -8.87 -8.74 -2.88
CA SER A 28 -8.72 -8.16 -4.22
C SER A 28 -9.72 -7.02 -4.38
N ILE A 29 -9.28 -5.93 -4.98
CA ILE A 29 -10.09 -4.78 -5.34
C ILE A 29 -10.13 -4.73 -6.86
N THR A 30 -11.33 -4.81 -7.42
CA THR A 30 -11.58 -4.82 -8.88
C THR A 30 -12.57 -3.74 -9.30
N GLU A 31 -13.17 -3.04 -8.34
CA GLU A 31 -14.12 -1.96 -8.58
C GLU A 31 -13.39 -0.73 -9.13
N PRO A 32 -13.68 -0.26 -10.37
CA PRO A 32 -12.90 0.80 -11.00
C PRO A 32 -12.86 2.12 -10.22
N GLU A 33 -13.98 2.52 -9.60
CA GLU A 33 -14.05 3.73 -8.78
C GLU A 33 -13.13 3.63 -7.55
N THR A 34 -13.16 2.49 -6.85
CA THR A 34 -12.29 2.25 -5.69
C THR A 34 -10.81 2.20 -6.08
N ILE A 35 -10.50 1.59 -7.23
CA ILE A 35 -9.13 1.58 -7.79
C ILE A 35 -8.66 3.01 -8.08
N GLN A 36 -9.49 3.82 -8.76
CA GLN A 36 -9.20 5.22 -9.07
C GLN A 36 -8.97 6.06 -7.82
N ASP A 37 -9.76 5.85 -6.76
CA ASP A 37 -9.62 6.55 -5.49
C ASP A 37 -8.30 6.21 -4.78
N ILE A 38 -7.93 4.92 -4.74
CA ILE A 38 -6.66 4.47 -4.15
C ILE A 38 -5.48 5.05 -4.94
N ILE A 39 -5.50 4.94 -6.26
CA ILE A 39 -4.45 5.46 -7.14
C ILE A 39 -4.31 6.97 -6.98
N SER A 40 -5.43 7.70 -6.89
CA SER A 40 -5.43 9.15 -6.70
C SER A 40 -4.77 9.56 -5.38
N GLN A 41 -4.92 8.77 -4.33
CA GLN A 41 -4.23 9.00 -3.06
C GLN A 41 -2.73 8.67 -3.16
N ILE A 42 -2.38 7.53 -3.76
CA ILE A 42 -0.97 7.11 -3.95
C ILE A 42 -0.20 8.12 -4.79
N LYS A 43 -0.78 8.62 -5.89
CA LYS A 43 -0.16 9.62 -6.78
C LYS A 43 0.21 10.93 -6.08
N ARG A 44 -0.50 11.28 -5.00
CA ARG A 44 -0.25 12.51 -4.22
C ARG A 44 0.91 12.36 -3.24
N LEU A 45 1.45 11.15 -3.05
CA LEU A 45 2.57 10.93 -2.15
C LEU A 45 3.83 11.62 -2.67
N ARG A 46 4.49 12.33 -1.75
CA ARG A 46 5.85 12.83 -1.95
C ARG A 46 6.81 11.91 -1.23
N LEU A 47 7.80 11.46 -1.98
CA LEU A 47 8.75 10.44 -1.55
C LEU A 47 10.15 11.01 -1.43
N ARG A 48 10.89 10.52 -0.43
CA ARG A 48 12.35 10.65 -0.35
C ARG A 48 12.99 9.27 -0.32
N GLU A 49 14.15 9.15 -0.94
CA GLU A 49 14.98 7.94 -0.87
C GLU A 49 15.52 7.79 0.56
N LYS A 50 15.52 6.56 1.08
CA LYS A 50 16.02 6.22 2.41
C LYS A 50 17.01 5.06 2.29
N ASN A 51 18.10 5.13 3.06
CA ASN A 51 19.16 4.12 3.05
C ASN A 51 18.88 2.94 3.98
N THR A 52 17.81 2.98 4.77
CA THR A 52 17.43 1.91 5.69
C THR A 52 16.11 1.32 5.26
N LYS A 53 16.00 -0.01 5.33
CA LYS A 53 14.71 -0.69 5.29
C LYS A 53 14.13 -0.66 6.70
N ASP A 54 12.91 -0.17 6.83
CA ASP A 54 12.15 -0.35 8.06
C ASP A 54 11.70 -1.81 8.14
N VAL A 55 11.66 -2.36 9.35
CA VAL A 55 11.20 -3.72 9.62
C VAL A 55 9.74 -3.67 10.08
N GLY A 56 8.86 -4.33 9.34
CA GLY A 56 7.43 -4.42 9.65
C GLY A 56 6.54 -3.79 8.58
N TYR A 57 5.48 -4.50 8.21
CA TYR A 57 4.46 -4.04 7.27
C TYR A 57 3.09 -4.38 7.84
N LEU A 58 2.10 -3.51 7.60
CA LEU A 58 0.70 -3.81 7.93
C LEU A 58 0.02 -4.62 6.81
N TYR A 59 0.41 -4.33 5.57
CA TYR A 59 -0.03 -5.01 4.37
C TYR A 59 0.93 -4.74 3.20
N PHE A 60 0.87 -5.60 2.18
CA PHE A 60 1.36 -5.32 0.83
C PHE A 60 0.19 -4.97 -0.08
N LEU A 61 0.41 -4.03 -0.98
CA LEU A 61 -0.54 -3.59 -1.99
C LEU A 61 0.11 -3.73 -3.38
N ASP A 62 -0.38 -4.69 -4.14
CA ASP A 62 0.10 -5.02 -5.48
C ASP A 62 -0.82 -4.38 -6.52
N LEU A 63 -0.34 -3.32 -7.18
CA LEU A 63 -1.00 -2.68 -8.31
C LEU A 63 -0.71 -3.48 -9.59
N LYS A 64 -1.74 -4.03 -10.23
CA LYS A 64 -1.61 -4.82 -11.47
C LYS A 64 -1.96 -3.95 -12.69
N GLU A 65 -0.99 -3.72 -13.56
CA GLU A 65 -1.13 -2.95 -14.81
C GLU A 65 -0.59 -3.80 -15.98
N GLY A 66 -1.48 -4.53 -16.65
CA GLY A 66 -1.09 -5.56 -17.62
C GLY A 66 -0.16 -6.60 -16.98
N ASP A 67 1.01 -6.82 -17.58
CA ASP A 67 2.03 -7.75 -17.07
C ASP A 67 2.87 -7.18 -15.91
N LYS A 68 2.69 -5.90 -15.57
CA LYS A 68 3.48 -5.23 -14.52
C LYS A 68 2.78 -5.34 -13.17
N THR A 69 3.56 -5.62 -12.13
CA THR A 69 3.13 -5.55 -10.73
C THR A 69 3.99 -4.55 -9.99
N TYR A 70 3.36 -3.54 -9.41
CA TYR A 70 4.04 -2.60 -8.49
C TYR A 70 3.61 -2.92 -7.07
N ARG A 71 4.57 -3.38 -6.25
CA ARG A 71 4.32 -3.68 -4.85
C ARG A 71 4.60 -2.48 -3.97
N PHE A 72 3.64 -2.18 -3.11
CA PHE A 72 3.68 -1.08 -2.17
C PHE A 72 3.47 -1.60 -0.75
N GLU A 73 4.17 -1.02 0.22
CA GLU A 73 3.97 -1.21 1.66
C GLU A 73 4.08 0.17 2.34
N ASN A 74 4.38 0.24 3.64
CA ASN A 74 4.68 1.52 4.32
C ASN A 74 5.86 2.27 3.69
N ILE A 75 6.74 1.54 3.02
CA ILE A 75 7.82 2.02 2.17
C ILE A 75 7.55 1.59 0.72
N LEU A 76 8.03 2.37 -0.24
CA LEU A 76 8.06 1.94 -1.64
C LEU A 76 9.43 1.34 -1.93
N THR A 77 9.48 0.08 -2.38
CA THR A 77 10.70 -0.50 -2.96
C THR A 77 10.56 -0.56 -4.47
N PHE A 78 11.40 0.17 -5.20
CA PHE A 78 11.40 0.19 -6.67
C PHE A 78 12.83 0.29 -7.20
N ASP A 79 13.17 -0.50 -8.22
CA ASP A 79 14.49 -0.50 -8.88
C ASP A 79 15.68 -0.66 -7.89
N GLY A 80 15.51 -1.51 -6.87
CA GLY A 80 16.51 -1.74 -5.82
C GLY A 80 16.65 -0.61 -4.78
N LYS A 81 15.88 0.46 -4.90
CA LYS A 81 15.86 1.60 -3.98
C LYS A 81 14.65 1.55 -3.06
N THR A 82 14.82 2.09 -1.85
CA THR A 82 13.76 2.22 -0.86
C THR A 82 13.39 3.69 -0.67
N TYR A 83 12.10 3.96 -0.62
CA TYR A 83 11.55 5.30 -0.47
C TYR A 83 10.53 5.32 0.66
N GLU A 84 10.49 6.43 1.41
CA GLU A 84 9.46 6.68 2.41
C GLU A 84 8.65 7.93 2.03
N SER A 85 7.39 7.96 2.46
CA SER A 85 6.55 9.16 2.34
C SER A 85 7.05 10.24 3.28
N ILE A 86 7.16 11.47 2.77
CA ILE A 86 7.52 12.66 3.56
C ILE A 86 6.27 13.21 4.28
N ASP A 87 5.09 12.79 3.85
CA ASP A 87 3.81 13.36 4.21
C ASP A 87 2.92 12.33 4.92
N ASP A 88 1.97 12.80 5.73
CA ASP A 88 0.92 11.98 6.38
C ASP A 88 -0.04 11.30 5.37
N GLY A 89 0.15 11.50 4.07
CA GLY A 89 -0.63 10.84 3.02
C GLY A 89 -0.59 9.31 3.12
N ILE A 90 0.54 8.75 3.56
CA ILE A 90 0.68 7.30 3.77
C ILE A 90 -0.27 6.79 4.85
N LYS A 91 -0.46 7.57 5.93
CA LYS A 91 -1.37 7.21 7.02
C LYS A 91 -2.81 7.13 6.52
N LYS A 92 -3.24 8.09 5.69
CA LYS A 92 -4.59 8.09 5.11
C LYS A 92 -4.86 6.87 4.23
N ILE A 93 -3.88 6.48 3.41
CA ILE A 93 -3.98 5.27 2.59
C ILE A 93 -4.06 4.04 3.49
N ASN A 94 -3.21 3.96 4.51
CA ASN A 94 -3.23 2.85 5.47
C ASN A 94 -4.59 2.72 6.17
N ASP A 95 -5.12 3.82 6.72
CA ASP A 95 -6.41 3.84 7.40
C ASP A 95 -7.53 3.39 6.45
N PHE A 96 -7.51 3.86 5.20
CA PHE A 96 -8.47 3.49 4.17
C PHE A 96 -8.43 2.00 3.81
N ILE A 97 -7.24 1.44 3.55
CA ILE A 97 -7.06 0.03 3.19
C ILE A 97 -7.42 -0.88 4.37
N ILE A 98 -7.02 -0.52 5.60
CA ILE A 98 -7.35 -1.30 6.80
C ILE A 98 -8.86 -1.29 7.06
N GLN A 99 -9.51 -0.12 6.93
CA GLN A 99 -10.96 -0.02 7.10
C GLN A 99 -11.69 -0.90 6.08
N MET A 100 -11.32 -0.83 4.81
CA MET A 100 -11.90 -1.67 3.76
C MET A 100 -11.64 -3.16 4.01
N GLY A 101 -10.45 -3.51 4.51
CA GLY A 101 -10.11 -4.86 4.93
C GLY A 101 -11.03 -5.37 6.04
N ARG A 102 -11.25 -4.58 7.09
CA ARG A 102 -12.13 -4.93 8.21
C ARG A 102 -13.60 -5.09 7.80
N GLU A 103 -14.06 -4.30 6.84
CA GLU A 103 -15.41 -4.41 6.28
C GLU A 103 -15.59 -5.71 5.48
N LYS A 104 -14.56 -6.16 4.76
CA LYS A 104 -14.61 -7.37 3.91
C LYS A 104 -14.22 -8.66 4.62
N ILE A 105 -13.37 -8.58 5.65
CA ILE A 105 -12.78 -9.72 6.35
C ILE A 105 -13.10 -9.60 7.84
N PRO A 106 -14.16 -10.28 8.32
CA PRO A 106 -14.47 -10.34 9.74
C PRO A 106 -13.27 -10.92 10.52
N GLY A 107 -12.85 -10.21 11.56
CA GLY A 107 -11.71 -10.61 12.38
C GLY A 107 -10.34 -10.33 11.76
N LEU A 108 -10.25 -9.44 10.77
CA LEU A 108 -8.96 -8.96 10.29
C LEU A 108 -8.10 -8.45 11.47
N PHE A 109 -6.87 -8.96 11.57
CA PHE A 109 -5.92 -8.75 12.67
C PHE A 109 -6.31 -9.34 14.03
N GLN A 110 -7.36 -10.17 14.13
CA GLN A 110 -7.65 -10.89 15.38
C GLN A 110 -6.49 -11.84 15.70
N GLY A 111 -5.91 -11.69 16.91
CA GLY A 111 -4.76 -12.46 17.37
C GLY A 111 -3.39 -11.82 17.14
N VAL A 112 -3.31 -10.65 16.49
CA VAL A 112 -2.09 -9.80 16.43
C VAL A 112 -2.21 -8.50 17.23
N GLU A 113 -3.36 -8.26 17.88
CA GLU A 113 -3.64 -7.10 18.72
C GLU A 113 -2.72 -7.00 19.96
N ASP A 114 -2.14 -8.12 20.42
CA ASP A 114 -1.26 -8.17 21.58
C ASP A 114 0.20 -7.76 21.32
N LEU A 115 0.60 -7.52 20.06
CA LEU A 115 1.99 -7.16 19.72
C LEU A 115 2.26 -5.64 19.75
N GLN A 116 1.25 -4.80 19.96
CA GLN A 116 1.39 -3.33 19.97
C GLN A 116 1.33 -2.70 21.37
N ASN A 117 1.15 -3.47 22.44
CA ASN A 117 1.03 -2.96 23.82
C ASN A 117 2.24 -3.26 24.72
N ASN A 118 3.40 -3.62 24.14
CA ASN A 118 4.65 -3.72 24.89
C ASN A 118 5.55 -2.52 24.57
N ASP A 119 5.19 -1.34 25.09
CA ASP A 119 6.10 -0.24 25.36
C ASP A 119 5.76 0.36 26.75
#